data_AF-A0A1H9AWD3-F1
#
_entry.id   AF-A0A1H9AWD3-F1
#
_cell.length_a   1.000
_cell.length_b   1.000
_cell.length_c   1.000
_cell.angle_alpha   90.00
_cell.angle_beta   90.00
_cell.angle_gamma   90.00
#
_symmetry.space_group_name_H-M   'P 1'
#
loop_
_entity.id
_entity.type
_entity.pdbx_description
1 polymer ?
#
loop_
_entity_poly.entity_id
_entity_poly.type
_entity_poly.pdbx_seq_one_letter_code
_entity_poly.pdbx_strand_id
1 'polypeptide(L)'
;MSVEPGRIPAPDRATKQLLWDRMIASKQTVSSYVVMLDGGSLETLDLTAAQAEGFECLTCKSQHTTESGAFRPVGHIPSVGTVFQCLKCAGGAR
;
A
#
# COMPACT_ATOMS: atom_id res chain seq x y z
N MET A 1 -32.08 -18.88 -18.31
CA MET A 1 -30.75 -19.12 -18.90
C MET A 1 -29.73 -18.93 -17.79
N SER A 2 -29.16 -20.01 -17.26
CA SER A 2 -28.11 -19.93 -16.24
C SER A 2 -26.77 -19.78 -16.93
N VAL A 3 -26.11 -18.64 -16.79
CA VAL A 3 -24.74 -18.45 -17.27
C VAL A 3 -23.80 -19.04 -16.21
N GLU A 4 -23.03 -20.05 -16.58
CA GLU A 4 -21.98 -20.55 -15.70
C GLU A 4 -20.92 -19.46 -15.55
N PRO A 5 -20.47 -19.15 -14.32
CA PRO A 5 -19.39 -18.19 -14.15
C PRO A 5 -18.11 -18.77 -14.76
N GLY A 6 -17.67 -18.18 -15.88
CA GLY A 6 -16.45 -18.56 -16.57
C GLY A 6 -15.26 -18.58 -15.61
N ARG A 7 -14.55 -19.70 -15.56
CA ARG A 7 -13.36 -19.86 -14.72
C ARG A 7 -12.29 -18.88 -15.20
N ILE A 8 -11.90 -17.93 -14.34
CA ILE A 8 -10.78 -17.04 -14.64
C ILE A 8 -9.51 -17.90 -14.74
N PRO A 9 -8.79 -17.89 -15.88
CA PRO A 9 -7.55 -18.65 -16.02
C PRO A 9 -6.52 -18.17 -15.00
N ALA A 10 -5.83 -19.11 -14.35
CA ALA A 10 -4.69 -18.75 -13.51
C ALA A 10 -3.57 -18.15 -14.37
N PRO A 11 -2.88 -17.09 -13.91
CA PRO A 11 -1.78 -16.50 -14.68
C PRO A 11 -0.66 -17.52 -14.90
N ASP A 12 -0.06 -17.47 -16.09
CA ASP A 12 1.11 -18.28 -16.41
C ASP A 12 2.33 -17.87 -15.56
N ARG A 13 3.42 -18.66 -15.68
CA ARG A 13 4.64 -18.44 -14.89
C ARG A 13 5.31 -17.10 -15.19
N ALA A 14 5.32 -16.65 -16.44
CA ALA A 14 5.96 -15.39 -16.83
C ALA A 14 5.19 -14.20 -16.25
N THR A 15 3.86 -14.25 -16.33
CA THR A 15 2.97 -13.25 -15.73
C THR A 15 3.17 -13.19 -14.22
N LYS A 16 3.26 -14.33 -13.53
CA LYS A 16 3.56 -14.37 -12.08
C LYS A 16 4.92 -13.76 -11.74
N GLN A 17 5.95 -14.05 -12.54
CA GLN A 17 7.29 -13.48 -12.31
C GLN A 17 7.29 -11.96 -12.50
N LEU A 18 6.65 -11.43 -13.54
CA LEU A 18 6.53 -9.98 -13.76
C LEU A 18 5.79 -9.28 -12.62
N LEU A 19 4.71 -9.87 -12.12
CA LEU A 19 3.98 -9.34 -10.96
C LEU A 19 4.85 -9.36 -9.69
N TRP A 20 5.64 -10.41 -9.50
CA TRP A 20 6.60 -10.51 -8.40
C TRP A 20 7.68 -9.43 -8.51
N ASP A 21 8.31 -9.28 -9.68
CA ASP A 21 9.40 -8.31 -9.90
C ASP A 21 8.89 -6.88 -9.69
N ARG A 22 7.68 -6.58 -10.18
CA ARG A 22 7.00 -5.30 -9.93
C ARG A 22 6.76 -5.05 -8.44
N MET A 23 6.33 -6.08 -7.70
CA MET A 23 6.11 -5.99 -6.25
C MET A 23 7.42 -5.76 -5.48
N ILE A 24 8.51 -6.43 -5.85
CA ILE A 24 9.82 -6.19 -5.24
C ILE A 24 10.31 -4.78 -5.56
N ALA A 25 10.19 -4.34 -6.82
CA ALA A 25 10.59 -3.00 -7.22
C ALA A 25 9.81 -1.90 -6.47
N SER A 26 8.51 -2.08 -6.25
CA SER A 26 7.69 -1.09 -5.52
C SER A 26 8.08 -0.97 -4.04
N LYS A 27 8.65 -2.02 -3.45
CA LYS A 27 9.19 -2.01 -2.07
C LYS A 27 10.53 -1.30 -1.94
N GLN A 28 11.33 -1.26 -3.01
CA GLN A 28 12.69 -0.71 -3.00
C GLN A 28 12.77 0.71 -3.57
N THR A 29 11.84 1.07 -4.46
CA THR A 29 11.82 2.39 -5.11
C THR A 29 11.28 3.43 -4.14
N VAL A 30 12.16 4.34 -3.71
CA VAL A 30 11.81 5.50 -2.85
C VAL A 30 11.67 6.75 -3.71
N SER A 31 10.62 7.53 -3.49
CA SER A 31 10.39 8.83 -4.11
C SER A 31 9.82 9.80 -3.07
N SER A 32 9.97 11.10 -3.31
CA SER A 32 9.35 12.13 -2.49
C SER A 32 7.89 12.33 -2.92
N TYR A 33 6.98 12.30 -1.95
CA TYR A 33 5.55 12.51 -2.14
C TYR A 33 5.05 13.65 -1.25
N VAL A 34 4.16 14.47 -1.79
CA VAL A 34 3.39 15.43 -0.97
C VAL A 34 2.19 14.70 -0.39
N VAL A 35 2.17 14.57 0.93
CA VAL A 35 1.13 13.87 1.70
C VAL A 35 0.29 14.89 2.45
N MET A 36 -1.02 14.81 2.27
CA MET A 36 -1.97 15.54 3.09
C MET A 36 -2.30 14.70 4.32
N LEU A 37 -1.71 15.05 5.46
CA LEU A 37 -1.92 14.36 6.72
C LEU A 37 -3.32 14.66 7.25
N ASP A 38 -3.89 13.73 8.03
CA ASP A 38 -5.24 13.86 8.59
C ASP A 38 -5.40 15.08 9.53
N GLY A 39 -4.28 15.66 10.00
CA GLY A 39 -4.25 16.92 10.74
C GLY A 39 -4.37 18.18 9.86
N GLY A 40 -4.52 18.02 8.54
CA GLY A 40 -4.65 19.12 7.57
C GLY A 40 -3.32 19.72 7.10
N SER A 41 -2.18 19.23 7.58
CA SER A 41 -0.86 19.65 7.10
C SER A 41 -0.49 18.95 5.79
N LEU A 42 0.23 19.65 4.92
CA LEU A 42 0.90 19.08 3.76
C LEU A 42 2.37 18.88 4.10
N GLU A 43 2.83 17.64 4.04
CA GLU A 43 4.22 17.28 4.31
C GLU A 43 4.83 16.56 3.11
N THR A 44 6.12 16.80 2.85
CA THR A 44 6.86 16.04 1.85
C THR A 44 7.57 14.89 2.55
N LEU A 45 7.22 13.65 2.18
CA LEU A 45 7.78 12.43 2.76
C LEU A 45 8.47 11.58 1.68
N ASP A 46 9.61 11.00 2.02
CA ASP A 46 10.27 10.01 1.19
C ASP A 46 9.69 8.62 1.49
N LEU A 47 8.95 8.07 0.53
CA LEU A 47 8.18 6.85 0.69
C LEU A 47 8.56 5.83 -0.38
N THR A 48 8.48 4.55 -0.03
CA THR A 48 8.44 3.51 -1.06
C THR A 48 7.14 3.64 -1.86
N ALA A 49 7.12 3.20 -3.12
CA ALA A 49 5.87 3.15 -3.89
C ALA A 49 4.80 2.30 -3.17
N ALA A 50 5.21 1.19 -2.52
CA ALA A 50 4.31 0.37 -1.72
C ALA A 50 3.71 1.11 -0.50
N GLN A 51 4.47 2.00 0.14
CA GLN A 51 3.95 2.85 1.21
C GLN A 51 2.97 3.91 0.67
N ALA A 52 3.32 4.59 -0.42
CA ALA A 52 2.50 5.64 -1.03
C ALA A 52 1.15 5.10 -1.56
N GLU A 53 1.15 3.89 -2.11
CA GLU A 53 -0.04 3.18 -2.60
C GLU A 53 -0.88 2.57 -1.46
N GLY A 54 -0.41 2.60 -0.21
CA GLY A 54 -1.15 2.09 0.95
C GLY A 54 -1.08 0.57 1.12
N PHE A 55 0.02 -0.06 0.69
CA PHE A 55 0.28 -1.50 0.93
C PHE A 55 1.17 -1.76 2.14
N GLU A 56 1.93 -0.77 2.61
CA GLU A 56 2.88 -0.91 3.71
C GLU A 56 2.70 0.16 4.79
N CYS A 57 2.93 -0.24 6.03
CA CYS A 57 3.00 0.68 7.16
C CYS A 57 4.12 1.72 6.94
N LEU A 58 3.82 3.00 7.17
CA LEU A 58 4.80 4.08 7.09
C LEU A 58 6.02 3.86 8.00
N THR A 59 5.84 3.20 9.14
CA THR A 59 6.88 3.02 10.15
C THR A 59 7.67 1.72 9.99
N CYS A 60 6.99 0.57 10.00
CA CYS A 60 7.66 -0.74 10.04
C CYS A 60 7.77 -1.43 8.68
N LYS A 61 7.23 -0.83 7.61
CA LYS A 61 7.18 -1.38 6.24
C LYS A 61 6.49 -2.74 6.11
N SER A 62 5.83 -3.20 7.18
CA SER A 62 5.03 -4.43 7.14
C SER A 62 3.82 -4.23 6.24
N GLN A 63 3.53 -5.23 5.42
CA GLN A 63 2.33 -5.24 4.59
C GLN A 63 1.12 -5.55 5.43
N HIS A 64 0.06 -4.76 5.24
CA HIS A 64 -1.24 -5.01 5.83
C HIS A 64 -2.28 -4.87 4.72
N THR A 65 -3.15 -5.86 4.57
CA THR A 65 -4.28 -5.77 3.65
C THR A 65 -5.43 -5.03 4.32
N THR A 66 -6.25 -4.33 3.54
CA THR A 66 -7.47 -3.65 4.01
C THR A 66 -8.41 -4.59 4.78
N GLU A 67 -8.44 -5.87 4.40
CA GLU A 67 -9.21 -6.93 5.07
C GLU A 67 -8.75 -7.23 6.50
N SER A 68 -7.50 -6.92 6.85
CA SER A 68 -6.95 -7.18 8.18
C SER A 68 -7.49 -6.24 9.26
N GLY A 69 -8.08 -5.10 8.89
CA GLY A 69 -8.58 -4.07 9.83
C GLY A 69 -7.52 -3.51 10.79
N ALA A 70 -6.24 -3.86 10.60
CA ALA A 70 -5.16 -3.64 11.57
C ALA A 70 -4.30 -2.40 11.24
N PHE A 71 -4.93 -1.35 10.71
CA PHE A 71 -4.24 -0.11 10.35
C PHE A 71 -5.09 1.13 10.63
N ARG A 72 -4.39 2.25 10.78
CA ARG A 72 -4.93 3.60 10.95
C ARG A 72 -4.44 4.43 9.76
N PRO A 73 -5.33 4.96 8.91
CA PRO A 73 -4.97 6.00 7.95
C PRO A 73 -4.31 7.17 8.67
N VAL A 74 -3.30 7.77 8.06
CA VAL A 74 -2.60 8.94 8.62
C VAL A 74 -2.52 10.11 7.65
N GLY A 75 -2.83 9.87 6.38
CA GLY A 75 -2.90 10.88 5.34
C GLY A 75 -3.19 10.27 3.97
N HIS A 76 -3.30 11.13 2.97
CA HIS A 76 -3.53 10.73 1.60
C HIS A 76 -2.63 11.49 0.63
N ILE A 77 -2.35 10.85 -0.50
CA ILE A 77 -1.59 11.40 -1.62
C ILE A 77 -2.56 11.47 -2.81
N PRO A 78 -2.91 12.67 -3.29
CA PRO A 78 -3.83 12.83 -4.41
C PRO A 78 -3.41 11.99 -5.63
N SER A 79 -4.36 11.24 -6.19
CA SER A 79 -4.16 10.35 -7.35
C SER A 79 -3.22 9.16 -7.14
N VAL A 80 -2.71 8.92 -5.93
CA VAL A 80 -1.82 7.77 -5.62
C VAL A 80 -2.48 6.81 -4.65
N GLY A 81 -2.82 7.26 -3.44
CA GLY A 81 -3.34 6.36 -2.42
C GLY A 81 -3.44 6.98 -1.02
N THR A 82 -3.78 6.14 -0.05
CA THR A 82 -3.86 6.50 1.37
C THR A 82 -2.70 5.85 2.11
N VAL A 83 -1.93 6.67 2.82
CA VAL A 83 -0.84 6.16 3.67
C VAL A 83 -1.37 5.79 5.05
N PHE A 84 -0.78 4.78 5.68
CA PHE A 84 -1.27 4.26 6.96
C PHE A 84 -0.14 3.85 7.91
N GLN A 85 -0.48 3.76 9.19
CA GLN A 85 0.31 3.07 10.21
C GLN A 85 -0.43 1.82 10.68
N CYS A 86 0.27 0.70 10.87
CA CYS A 86 -0.34 -0.47 11.48
C CYS A 86 -0.67 -0.19 12.96
N LEU A 87 -1.65 -0.88 13.55
CA LEU A 87 -2.05 -0.62 14.95
C LEU A 87 -0.90 -0.79 15.95
N LYS A 88 0.04 -1.72 15.67
CA LYS A 88 1.27 -1.89 16.46
C LYS A 88 2.12 -0.63 16.49
N CYS A 89 2.22 0.10 15.38
CA CYS A 89 2.97 1.35 15.28
C CYS A 89 2.14 2.57 15.69
N ALA A 90 0.83 2.57 15.42
CA ALA A 90 -0.07 3.68 15.74
C ALA A 90 -0.27 3.86 17.25
N GLY A 91 -0.17 2.79 18.05
CA GLY A 91 -0.16 2.84 19.51
C GLY A 91 1.21 3.13 20.14
N GLY A 92 2.26 3.25 19.32
CA GLY A 92 3.64 3.47 19.75
C GLY A 92 4.00 4.94 19.94
N ALA A 93 3.04 5.77 20.36
CA ALA A 93 3.34 7.10 20.87
C ALA A 93 3.60 7.01 22.37
N ARG A 94 4.84 6.65 22.72
CA ARG A 94 5.65 7.16 23.84
C ARG A 94 7.03 6.50 23.84
#